data_AF-A0A2V5MAL1-F1
#
_entry.id   AF-A0A2V5MAL1-F1
#
_cell.length_a   1.000
_cell.length_b   1.000
_cell.length_c   1.000
_cell.angle_alpha   90.00
_cell.angle_beta   90.00
_cell.angle_gamma   90.00
#
_symmetry.space_group_name_H-M   'P 1'
#
loop_
_entity.id
_entity.type
_entity.pdbx_description
1 polymer ?
#
loop_
_entity_poly.entity_id
_entity_poly.type
_entity_poly.pdbx_seq_one_letter_code
_entity_poly.pdbx_strand_id
1 'polypeptide(L)'
;MPVTMIASQMLPFIIIGGLFFRITGLITLGIWCYLILLVFQLITLPVEFDASRRAKIILQEMGIIQPGEEAAGVNKVLNAAALTYIAAFIAALGNLLWLMSIRDRR
;
A
#
# COMPACT_ATOMS: atom_id res chain seq x y z
N MET A 1 -3.61 -8.88 -5.88
CA MET A 1 -2.67 -9.82 -6.54
C MET A 1 -2.42 -11.00 -5.62
N PRO A 2 -2.38 -12.26 -6.09
CA PRO A 2 -2.21 -13.44 -5.21
C PRO A 2 -0.99 -13.34 -4.29
N VAL A 3 0.09 -12.75 -4.80
CA VAL A 3 1.34 -12.48 -4.08
C VAL A 3 1.15 -11.59 -2.85
N THR A 4 0.28 -10.57 -2.91
CA THR A 4 0.07 -9.66 -1.76
C THR A 4 -0.74 -10.31 -0.64
N MET A 5 -1.64 -11.25 -0.97
CA MET A 5 -2.35 -12.03 0.05
C MET A 5 -1.42 -12.97 0.80
N ILE A 6 -0.55 -13.68 0.06
CA ILE A 6 0.43 -14.61 0.66
C ILE A 6 1.38 -13.83 1.56
N ALA A 7 1.90 -12.69 1.09
CA ALA A 7 2.77 -11.83 1.89
C ALA A 7 2.10 -11.33 3.18
N SER A 8 0.85 -10.86 3.09
CA SER A 8 0.10 -10.38 4.26
C SER A 8 -0.18 -11.46 5.29
N GLN A 9 -0.42 -12.71 4.86
CA GLN A 9 -0.63 -13.84 5.78
C GLN A 9 0.66 -14.30 6.47
N MET A 10 1.81 -14.13 5.82
CA MET A 10 3.11 -14.56 6.36
C MET A 10 3.75 -13.50 7.28
N LEU A 11 3.46 -12.22 7.08
CA LEU A 11 4.05 -11.10 7.83
C LEU A 11 4.00 -11.26 9.38
N PRO A 12 2.85 -11.64 10.00
CA PRO A 12 2.75 -11.75 11.45
C PRO A 12 3.66 -12.83 12.04
N PHE A 13 3.77 -13.97 11.35
CA PHE A 13 4.61 -15.08 11.79
C PHE A 13 6.10 -14.75 11.67
N ILE A 14 6.49 -14.05 10.62
CA ILE A 14 7.87 -13.58 10.41
C ILE A 14 8.25 -12.56 11.50
N ILE A 15 7.35 -11.62 11.84
CA ILE A 15 7.61 -10.61 12.88
C ILE A 15 7.72 -11.26 14.26
N ILE A 16 6.80 -12.17 14.62
CA ILE A 16 6.82 -12.87 15.92
C ILE A 16 8.02 -13.81 16.04
N GLY A 17 8.34 -14.56 14.99
CA GLY A 17 9.54 -15.41 14.94
C GLY A 17 10.84 -14.61 15.01
N GLY A 18 10.87 -13.43 14.39
CA GLY A 18 11.99 -12.48 14.44
C GLY A 18 12.22 -11.89 15.82
N LEU A 19 11.13 -11.62 16.55
CA LEU A 19 11.18 -11.08 17.90
C LEU A 19 11.69 -12.11 18.92
N PHE A 20 11.19 -13.36 18.87
CA PHE A 20 11.51 -14.40 19.84
C PHE A 20 12.93 -14.96 19.72
N PHE A 21 13.43 -15.15 18.50
CA PHE A 21 14.69 -15.86 18.30
C PHE A 21 15.93 -14.94 18.27
N ARG A 22 15.78 -13.60 18.29
CA ARG A 22 16.89 -12.64 18.11
C ARG A 22 17.78 -12.91 16.88
N ILE A 23 17.34 -13.76 15.95
CA ILE A 23 18.10 -14.17 14.77
C ILE A 23 18.20 -12.97 13.81
N THR A 24 19.41 -12.50 13.58
CA THR A 24 19.75 -11.42 12.62
C THR A 24 19.25 -11.71 11.19
N GLY A 25 19.07 -12.98 10.83
CA GLY A 25 18.47 -13.40 9.57
C GLY A 25 17.01 -12.99 9.36
N LEU A 26 16.20 -12.92 10.41
CA LEU A 26 14.77 -12.58 10.30
C LEU A 26 14.53 -11.08 10.03
N ILE A 27 15.40 -10.21 10.55
CA ILE A 27 15.39 -8.77 10.21
C ILE A 27 15.71 -8.59 8.72
N THR A 28 16.71 -9.32 8.22
CA THR A 28 17.08 -9.28 6.80
C THR A 28 15.98 -9.80 5.89
N LEU A 29 15.29 -10.88 6.30
CA LEU A 29 14.13 -11.41 5.57
C LEU A 29 12.96 -10.41 5.56
N GLY A 30 12.68 -9.75 6.70
CA GLY A 30 11.67 -8.69 6.78
C GLY A 30 11.96 -7.50 5.86
N ILE A 31 13.22 -7.08 5.76
CA ILE A 31 13.66 -6.03 4.83
C ILE A 31 13.37 -6.44 3.37
N TRP A 32 13.70 -7.67 2.97
CA TRP A 32 13.38 -8.18 1.64
C TRP A 32 11.87 -8.20 1.36
N CYS A 33 11.06 -8.64 2.33
CA CYS A 33 9.59 -8.62 2.20
C CYS A 33 9.05 -7.21 1.99
N TYR A 34 9.47 -6.22 2.79
CA TYR A 34 9.03 -4.83 2.65
C TYR A 34 9.52 -4.20 1.33
N LEU A 35 10.72 -4.54 0.87
CA LEU A 35 11.26 -4.08 -0.40
C LEU A 35 10.41 -4.57 -1.57
N ILE A 36 10.04 -5.86 -1.59
CA ILE A 36 9.12 -6.42 -2.59
C ILE A 36 7.78 -5.68 -2.55
N LEU A 37 7.20 -5.51 -1.35
CA LEU A 37 5.92 -4.81 -1.15
C LEU A 37 5.95 -3.38 -1.72
N LEU A 38 7.01 -2.62 -1.41
CA LEU A 38 7.21 -1.26 -1.90
C LEU A 38 7.34 -1.18 -3.42
N VAL A 39 8.11 -2.08 -4.03
CA VAL A 39 8.26 -2.12 -5.49
C VAL A 39 6.91 -2.37 -6.15
N PHE A 40 6.15 -3.34 -5.65
CA PHE A 40 4.81 -3.62 -6.17
C PHE A 40 3.88 -2.42 -5.99
N GLN A 41 3.85 -1.80 -4.80
CA GLN A 41 3.02 -0.62 -4.55
C GLN A 41 3.40 0.57 -5.43
N LEU A 42 4.69 0.80 -5.66
CA LEU A 42 5.18 1.86 -6.54
C LEU A 42 4.72 1.65 -7.99
N ILE A 43 4.76 0.41 -8.48
CA ILE A 43 4.30 0.07 -9.83
C ILE A 43 2.77 0.14 -9.94
N THR A 44 2.03 -0.18 -8.87
CA THR A 44 0.56 -0.14 -8.90
C THR A 44 -0.02 1.25 -8.65
N LEU A 45 0.71 2.15 -7.99
CA LEU A 45 0.24 3.51 -7.71
C LEU A 45 -0.30 4.25 -8.95
N PRO A 46 0.41 4.27 -10.10
CA PRO A 46 -0.09 4.89 -11.32
C PRO A 46 -1.44 4.34 -11.80
N VAL A 47 -1.64 3.02 -11.71
CA VAL A 47 -2.89 2.40 -12.19
C VAL A 47 -4.08 2.74 -11.31
N GLU A 48 -3.86 2.92 -10.00
CA GLU A 48 -4.91 3.33 -9.07
C GLU A 48 -5.35 4.78 -9.33
N PHE A 49 -4.41 5.69 -9.60
CA PHE A 49 -4.77 7.07 -10.00
C PHE A 49 -5.50 7.13 -11.34
N ASP A 50 -5.06 6.33 -12.31
CA ASP A 50 -5.71 6.25 -13.61
C ASP A 50 -7.13 5.67 -13.49
N ALA A 51 -7.31 4.61 -12.70
CA ALA A 51 -8.60 4.03 -12.40
C ALA A 51 -9.55 5.05 -11.75
N SER A 52 -9.09 5.80 -10.74
CA SER A 52 -9.89 6.86 -10.12
C SER A 52 -10.25 7.97 -11.11
N ARG A 53 -9.36 8.35 -12.02
CA ARG A 53 -9.66 9.35 -13.07
C ARG A 53 -10.70 8.83 -14.05
N ARG A 54 -10.52 7.61 -14.55
CA ARG A 54 -11.43 6.99 -15.51
C ARG A 54 -12.82 6.73 -14.92
N ALA A 55 -12.89 6.31 -13.66
CA ALA A 55 -14.16 6.13 -12.96
C ALA A 55 -14.97 7.42 -12.90
N LYS A 56 -14.34 8.58 -12.66
CA LYS A 56 -15.03 9.88 -12.65
C LYS A 56 -15.70 10.19 -13.99
N ILE A 57 -14.98 9.94 -15.09
CA ILE A 57 -15.47 10.17 -16.45
C ILE A 57 -16.66 9.25 -16.73
N ILE A 58 -16.50 7.94 -16.48
CA ILE A 58 -17.55 6.94 -16.73
C ILE A 58 -18.81 7.26 -15.91
N LEU A 59 -18.66 7.65 -14.63
CA LEU A 59 -19.81 7.96 -13.78
C LEU A 59 -20.55 9.23 -14.24
N GLN A 60 -19.84 10.21 -14.81
CA GLN A 60 -20.45 11.37 -15.45
C GLN A 60 -21.16 10.99 -16.76
N GLU A 61 -20.54 10.16 -17.59
CA GLU A 61 -21.10 9.70 -18.88
C GLU A 61 -22.35 8.84 -18.70
N MET A 62 -22.41 8.01 -17.64
CA MET A 62 -23.58 7.19 -17.34
C MET A 62 -24.78 7.98 -16.79
N GLY A 63 -24.62 9.29 -16.51
CA GLY A 63 -25.68 10.12 -15.94
C GLY A 63 -26.13 9.70 -14.53
N ILE A 64 -25.33 8.87 -13.85
CA ILE A 64 -25.62 8.34 -12.50
C ILE A 64 -25.43 9.42 -11.44
N ILE A 65 -24.54 10.39 -11.71
CA ILE A 65 -24.20 11.47 -10.79
C ILE A 65 -24.84 12.77 -11.25
N GLN A 66 -25.57 13.46 -10.36
CA GLN A 66 -26.09 14.79 -10.65
C GLN A 66 -24.98 15.85 -10.66
N PRO A 67 -25.01 16.80 -11.61
CA PRO A 67 -24.10 17.94 -11.59
C PRO A 67 -24.27 18.76 -10.30
N GLY A 68 -23.16 19.24 -9.75
CA GLY A 68 -23.14 20.03 -8.51
C GLY A 68 -22.54 19.27 -7.33
N GLU A 69 -23.25 19.23 -6.19
CA GLU A 69 -22.71 18.70 -4.93
C GLU A 69 -22.41 17.20 -4.98
N GLU A 70 -23.22 16.41 -5.68
CA GLU A 70 -23.04 14.96 -5.78
C GLU A 70 -21.74 14.63 -6.53
N ALA A 71 -21.50 15.28 -7.67
CA ALA A 71 -20.26 15.15 -8.43
C ALA A 71 -19.03 15.59 -7.63
N ALA A 72 -19.13 16.64 -6.82
CA ALA A 72 -18.05 17.05 -5.93
C ALA A 72 -17.77 15.99 -4.84
N GLY A 73 -18.84 15.41 -4.27
CA GLY A 73 -18.76 14.33 -3.29
C GLY A 73 -18.08 13.07 -3.84
N VAL A 74 -18.54 12.58 -4.99
CA VAL A 74 -17.93 11.41 -5.66
C VAL A 74 -16.47 11.67 -5.99
N ASN A 75 -16.14 12.86 -6.51
CA ASN A 75 -14.75 13.23 -6.78
C ASN A 75 -13.86 13.17 -5.53
N LYS A 76 -14.38 13.63 -4.39
CA LYS A 76 -13.68 13.58 -3.10
C LYS A 76 -13.46 12.15 -2.64
N VAL A 77 -14.48 11.29 -2.74
CA VAL A 77 -14.38 9.87 -2.35
C VAL A 77 -13.39 9.12 -3.25
N LEU A 78 -13.46 9.29 -4.57
CA LEU A 78 -12.53 8.64 -5.51
C LEU A 78 -11.09 9.12 -5.33
N ASN A 79 -10.89 10.40 -5.03
CA ASN A 79 -9.57 10.91 -4.66
C ASN A 79 -9.07 10.29 -3.35
N ALA A 80 -9.92 10.22 -2.32
CA ALA A 80 -9.58 9.61 -1.04
C ALA A 80 -9.21 8.13 -1.20
N ALA A 81 -9.93 7.39 -2.05
CA ALA A 81 -9.61 5.99 -2.36
C ALA A 81 -8.19 5.84 -2.92
N ALA A 82 -7.79 6.66 -3.89
CA ALA A 82 -6.41 6.66 -4.41
C ALA A 82 -5.37 7.02 -3.33
N LEU A 83 -5.69 7.97 -2.43
CA LEU A 83 -4.81 8.36 -1.33
C LEU A 83 -4.56 7.22 -0.32
N THR A 84 -5.47 6.26 -0.17
CA THR A 84 -5.26 5.11 0.74
C THR A 84 -4.10 4.22 0.30
N TYR A 85 -3.88 4.08 -1.01
CA TYR A 85 -2.72 3.38 -1.56
C TYR A 85 -1.41 4.11 -1.28
N ILE A 86 -1.40 5.45 -1.37
CA ILE A 86 -0.24 6.26 -1.01
C ILE A 86 0.06 6.10 0.48
N ALA A 87 -0.97 6.15 1.34
CA ALA A 87 -0.81 5.98 2.78
C ALA A 87 -0.21 4.60 3.11
N ALA A 88 -0.68 3.54 2.45
CA ALA A 88 -0.12 2.19 2.61
C ALA A 88 1.35 2.11 2.16
N PHE A 89 1.70 2.75 1.03
CA PHE A 89 3.08 2.84 0.57
C PHE A 89 3.99 3.58 1.57
N ILE A 90 3.56 4.73 2.09
CA ILE A 90 4.31 5.50 3.09
C ILE A 90 4.49 4.70 4.38
N ALA A 91 3.45 3.99 4.84
CA ALA A 91 3.53 3.14 6.01
C ALA A 91 4.51 1.98 5.82
N ALA A 92 4.50 1.33 4.65
CA ALA A 92 5.47 0.28 4.30
C ALA A 92 6.90 0.84 4.25
N LEU A 93 7.09 2.04 3.68
CA LEU A 93 8.38 2.72 3.61
C LEU A 93 8.92 3.05 5.02
N GLY A 94 8.07 3.57 5.89
CA GLY A 94 8.44 3.87 7.28
C GLY A 94 8.90 2.61 8.04
N ASN A 95 8.20 1.49 7.88
CA ASN A 95 8.60 0.21 8.48
C ASN A 95 9.93 -0.31 7.93
N LEU A 96 10.16 -0.19 6.61
CA LEU A 96 11.43 -0.57 6.00
C LEU A 96 12.59 0.25 6.60
N LEU A 97 12.45 1.57 6.65
CA LEU A 97 13.48 2.46 7.20
C LEU A 97 13.75 2.17 8.68
N TRP A 98 12.70 1.89 9.46
CA TRP A 98 12.83 1.51 10.86
C TRP A 98 13.59 0.18 11.03
N LEU A 99 13.26 -0.84 10.23
CA LEU A 99 13.96 -2.13 10.22
C LEU A 99 15.43 -1.97 9.82
N MET A 100 15.74 -1.14 8.82
CA MET A 100 17.11 -0.83 8.43
C MET A 100 17.87 -0.13 9.56
N SER A 101 17.27 0.86 10.22
CA SER A 101 17.90 1.56 11.36
C SER A 101 18.20 0.62 12.53
N ILE A 102 17.33 -0.36 12.80
CA ILE A 102 17.57 -1.37 13.84
C ILE A 102 18.68 -2.33 13.45
N ARG A 103 18.79 -2.69 12.17
CA ARG A 103 19.86 -3.57 11.67
C ARG A 103 21.23 -2.92 11.80
N ASP A 104 21.35 -1.63 11.44
CA ASP A 104 22.62 -0.90 11.47
C ASP A 104 23.12 -0.62 12.90
N ARG A 105 22.26 -0.73 13.92
CA ARG A 105 22.59 -0.56 15.34
C ARG A 105 23.07 -1.86 16.02
N ARG A 106 23.14 -2.99 15.33
CA ARG A 106 23.64 -4.27 15.83
C ARG A 106 24.97 -4.62 15.18
#